data_AF-A0A2V6L1B1-F1
#
_entry.id   AF-A0A2V6L1B1-F1
#
_cell.length_a   1.000
_cell.length_b   1.000
_cell.length_c   1.000
_cell.angle_alpha   90.00
_cell.angle_beta   90.00
_cell.angle_gamma   90.00
#
_symmetry.space_group_name_H-M   'P 1'
#
loop_
_entity.id
_entity.type
_entity.pdbx_description
1 polymer ?
#
loop_
_entity_poly.entity_id
_entity_poly.type
_entity_poly.pdbx_seq_one_letter_code
_entity_poly.pdbx_strand_id
1 'polypeptide(L)'
;ARRSHQPALPANLRPAAAKIREALSKKPFDPPARREIESDPNGQRVLRFLIESGEVIEIASDVVLSRENFERMKNAVADFIFKNGPATVSELRQALETSRRIMVPFLEHLDRQGVTRRIGDKRVLA
;
A
#
# COMPACT_ATOMS: atom_id res chain seq x y z
N ALA A 1 1.99 30.96 -6.30
CA ALA A 1 1.27 29.89 -7.03
C ALA A 1 2.28 28.84 -7.48
N ARG A 2 2.29 27.64 -6.86
CA ARG A 2 3.14 26.54 -7.34
C ARG A 2 2.54 26.05 -8.65
N ARG A 3 3.27 26.22 -9.75
CA ARG A 3 2.93 25.67 -11.07
C ARG A 3 2.57 24.21 -10.89
N SER A 4 1.41 23.81 -11.39
CA SER A 4 0.96 22.44 -11.56
C SER A 4 1.88 21.74 -12.56
N HIS A 5 3.11 21.44 -12.13
CA HIS A 5 3.98 20.50 -12.80
C HIS A 5 3.38 19.13 -12.53
N GLN A 6 2.42 18.72 -13.36
CA GLN A 6 2.13 17.30 -13.49
C GLN A 6 3.38 16.69 -14.09
N PRO A 7 4.17 15.92 -13.32
CA PRO A 7 5.30 15.26 -13.93
C PRO A 7 4.71 14.35 -15.02
N ALA A 8 5.25 14.45 -16.23
CA ALA A 8 4.98 13.49 -17.29
C ALA A 8 6.12 12.48 -17.29
N LEU A 9 5.81 11.19 -17.26
CA LEU A 9 6.84 10.16 -17.25
C LEU A 9 7.55 10.14 -18.63
N PRO A 10 8.87 10.36 -18.70
CA PRO A 10 9.63 10.25 -19.93
C PRO A 10 9.43 8.91 -20.64
N ALA A 11 9.41 8.91 -21.97
CA ALA A 11 9.11 7.71 -22.77
C ALA A 11 10.06 6.54 -22.48
N ASN A 12 11.34 6.82 -22.21
CA ASN A 12 12.36 5.84 -21.85
C ASN A 12 12.12 5.16 -20.49
N LEU A 13 11.31 5.75 -19.61
CA LEU A 13 10.97 5.20 -18.29
C LEU A 13 9.66 4.40 -18.28
N ARG A 14 8.88 4.42 -19.38
CA ARG A 14 7.62 3.68 -19.49
C ARG A 14 7.76 2.17 -19.26
N PRO A 15 8.81 1.47 -19.78
CA PRO A 15 8.98 0.04 -19.51
C PRO A 15 9.20 -0.26 -18.02
N ALA A 16 9.98 0.57 -17.32
CA ALA A 16 10.18 0.42 -15.88
C ALA A 16 8.87 0.67 -15.10
N ALA A 17 8.05 1.64 -15.52
CA ALA A 17 6.73 1.84 -14.92
C ALA A 17 5.77 0.67 -15.14
N ALA A 18 5.77 0.06 -16.34
CA ALA A 18 4.99 -1.14 -16.60
C ALA A 18 5.42 -2.30 -15.67
N LYS A 19 6.73 -2.53 -15.53
CA LYS A 19 7.29 -3.55 -14.63
C LYS A 19 6.88 -3.33 -13.17
N ILE A 20 6.94 -2.09 -12.69
CA ILE A 20 6.55 -1.76 -11.31
C ILE A 20 5.04 -1.97 -11.10
N ARG A 21 4.20 -1.48 -12.04
CA ARG A 21 2.74 -1.69 -11.96
C ARG A 21 2.39 -3.18 -11.97
N GLU A 22 3.05 -3.97 -12.80
CA GLU A 22 2.89 -5.43 -12.85
C GLU A 22 3.33 -6.10 -11.53
N ALA A 23 4.46 -5.67 -10.96
CA ALA A 23 4.92 -6.20 -9.68
C ALA A 23 3.91 -5.92 -8.54
N LEU A 24 3.29 -4.73 -8.54
CA LEU A 24 2.26 -4.36 -7.57
C LEU A 24 0.91 -5.06 -7.80
N SER A 25 0.62 -5.49 -9.03
CA SER A 25 -0.63 -6.20 -9.36
C SER A 25 -0.56 -7.71 -9.18
N LYS A 26 0.64 -8.32 -9.31
CA LYS A 26 0.85 -9.79 -9.17
C LYS A 26 0.41 -10.35 -7.83
N LYS A 27 0.73 -9.65 -6.74
CA LYS A 27 0.31 -9.98 -5.37
C LYS A 27 -0.27 -8.73 -4.72
N PRO A 28 -1.56 -8.44 -4.95
CA PRO A 28 -2.16 -7.16 -4.60
C PRO A 28 -1.96 -6.74 -3.13
N PHE A 29 -2.01 -7.71 -2.22
CA PHE A 29 -1.86 -7.48 -0.78
C PHE A 29 -0.53 -7.98 -0.21
N ASP A 30 0.39 -8.47 -1.04
CA ASP A 30 1.74 -8.83 -0.61
C ASP A 30 2.77 -8.53 -1.71
N PRO A 31 2.87 -7.24 -2.12
CA PRO A 31 3.81 -6.84 -3.16
C PRO A 31 5.27 -7.00 -2.67
N PRO A 32 6.24 -7.04 -3.60
CA PRO A 32 7.66 -7.02 -3.25
C PRO A 32 8.03 -5.86 -2.34
N ALA A 33 9.12 -6.00 -1.58
CA ALA A 33 9.64 -4.91 -0.76
C ALA A 33 9.99 -3.69 -1.61
N ARG A 34 9.86 -2.48 -1.07
CA ARG A 34 10.16 -1.23 -1.80
C ARG A 34 11.55 -1.27 -2.42
N ARG A 35 12.53 -1.75 -1.65
CA ARG A 35 13.94 -1.91 -2.09
C ARG A 35 14.12 -2.80 -3.33
N GLU A 36 13.23 -3.77 -3.54
CA GLU A 36 13.27 -4.65 -4.71
C GLU A 36 12.73 -3.93 -5.96
N ILE A 37 11.73 -3.05 -5.76
CA ILE A 37 11.12 -2.20 -6.79
C ILE A 37 12.09 -1.08 -7.21
N GLU A 38 12.78 -0.47 -6.26
CA GLU A 38 13.71 0.65 -6.49
C GLU A 38 15.18 0.20 -6.63
N SER A 39 15.39 -1.04 -7.09
CA SER A 39 16.70 -1.70 -7.20
C SER A 39 17.70 -1.02 -8.16
N ASP A 40 17.23 -0.12 -9.04
CA ASP A 40 18.06 0.66 -9.95
C ASP A 40 17.61 2.15 -10.01
N PRO A 41 18.42 3.06 -10.57
CA PRO A 41 18.09 4.48 -10.65
C PRO A 41 16.82 4.82 -11.45
N ASN A 42 16.40 3.95 -12.39
CA ASN A 42 15.15 4.14 -13.12
C ASN A 42 13.96 3.73 -12.26
N GLY A 43 14.06 2.60 -11.54
CA GLY A 43 13.07 2.15 -10.56
C GLY A 43 12.80 3.20 -9.48
N GLN A 44 13.85 3.82 -8.93
CA GLN A 44 13.73 4.91 -7.96
C GLN A 44 12.97 6.12 -8.52
N ARG A 45 13.33 6.58 -9.73
CA ARG A 45 12.66 7.72 -10.38
C ARG A 45 11.19 7.42 -10.69
N VAL A 46 10.92 6.23 -11.20
CA VAL A 46 9.58 5.79 -11.57
C VAL A 46 8.71 5.60 -10.34
N LEU A 47 9.20 4.94 -9.28
CA LEU A 47 8.41 4.76 -8.06
C LEU A 47 8.07 6.12 -7.43
N ARG A 48 9.04 7.03 -7.35
CA ARG A 48 8.81 8.41 -6.88
C ARG A 48 7.73 9.10 -7.72
N PHE A 49 7.83 9.00 -9.04
CA PHE A 49 6.82 9.53 -9.96
C PHE A 49 5.42 8.97 -9.67
N LEU A 50 5.30 7.65 -9.50
CA LEU A 50 4.01 6.99 -9.25
C LEU A 50 3.42 7.36 -7.88
N ILE A 51 4.27 7.63 -6.88
CA ILE A 51 3.82 8.14 -5.57
C ILE A 51 3.35 9.60 -5.71
N GLU A 52 4.11 10.45 -6.39
CA GLU A 52 3.77 11.85 -6.63
C GLU A 52 2.52 12.02 -7.51
N SER A 53 2.29 11.13 -8.47
CA SER A 53 1.06 11.08 -9.27
C SER A 53 -0.14 10.51 -8.50
N GLY A 54 0.11 9.90 -7.35
CA GLY A 54 -0.91 9.25 -6.52
C GLY A 54 -1.34 7.87 -7.02
N GLU A 55 -0.70 7.28 -8.03
CA GLU A 55 -0.97 5.90 -8.47
C GLU A 55 -0.51 4.86 -7.44
N VAL A 56 0.53 5.18 -6.65
CA VAL A 56 1.09 4.35 -5.60
C VAL A 56 1.00 5.08 -4.27
N ILE A 57 0.69 4.34 -3.21
CA ILE A 57 0.64 4.84 -1.84
C ILE A 57 1.77 4.20 -1.04
N GLU A 58 2.60 5.04 -0.43
CA GLU A 58 3.59 4.62 0.55
C GLU A 58 2.92 4.44 1.91
N ILE A 59 2.97 3.22 2.43
CA ILE A 59 2.34 2.84 3.72
C ILE A 59 3.35 3.00 4.85
N ALA A 60 4.57 2.53 4.60
CA ALA A 60 5.76 2.64 5.44
C ALA A 60 7.01 2.57 4.55
N SER A 61 8.19 2.75 5.12
CA SER A 61 9.46 2.86 4.39
C SER A 61 9.73 1.69 3.42
N ASP A 62 9.27 0.48 3.73
CA ASP A 62 9.49 -0.72 2.91
C ASP A 62 8.20 -1.27 2.26
N VAL A 63 7.07 -0.57 2.43
CA VAL A 63 5.75 -1.05 1.99
C VAL A 63 5.05 -0.01 1.14
N VAL A 64 4.83 -0.38 -0.12
CA VAL A 64 4.07 0.40 -1.10
C VAL A 64 2.94 -0.44 -1.68
N LEU A 65 1.81 0.17 -1.96
CA LEU A 65 0.66 -0.46 -2.64
C LEU A 65 0.22 0.42 -3.80
N SER A 66 -0.37 -0.15 -4.85
CA SER A 66 -1.15 0.69 -5.77
C SER A 66 -2.32 1.31 -5.01
N ARG A 67 -2.78 2.49 -5.43
CA ARG A 67 -3.95 3.15 -4.84
C ARG A 67 -5.17 2.22 -4.83
N GLU A 68 -5.39 1.50 -5.93
CA GLU A 68 -6.47 0.55 -6.04
C GLU A 68 -6.38 -0.55 -4.97
N ASN A 69 -5.19 -1.16 -4.81
CA ASN A 69 -4.99 -2.23 -3.84
C ASN A 69 -5.07 -1.74 -2.40
N PHE A 70 -4.61 -0.52 -2.12
CA PHE A 70 -4.78 0.12 -0.82
C PHE A 70 -6.27 0.24 -0.45
N GLU A 71 -7.09 0.80 -1.35
CA GLU A 71 -8.52 0.98 -1.10
C GLU A 71 -9.24 -0.37 -0.95
N ARG A 72 -8.90 -1.36 -1.78
CA ARG A 72 -9.42 -2.74 -1.65
C ARG A 72 -9.05 -3.36 -0.31
N MET A 73 -7.80 -3.22 0.13
CA MET A 73 -7.32 -3.77 1.39
C MET A 73 -7.98 -3.08 2.58
N LYS A 74 -8.17 -1.75 2.51
CA LYS A 74 -8.87 -0.96 3.53
C LYS A 74 -10.30 -1.43 3.72
N ASN A 75 -11.04 -1.58 2.62
CA ASN A 75 -12.41 -2.07 2.63
C ASN A 75 -12.48 -3.51 3.18
N ALA A 76 -11.56 -4.38 2.77
CA ALA A 76 -11.51 -5.76 3.28
C ALA A 76 -11.25 -5.83 4.79
N VAL A 77 -10.35 -4.99 5.34
CA VAL A 77 -10.14 -4.88 6.79
C VAL A 77 -11.40 -4.36 7.48
N ALA A 78 -12.00 -3.30 6.95
CA ALA A 78 -13.19 -2.70 7.55
C ALA A 78 -14.38 -3.67 7.56
N ASP A 79 -14.63 -4.35 6.44
CA ASP A 79 -15.66 -5.37 6.29
C ASP A 79 -15.43 -6.55 7.23
N PHE A 80 -14.18 -6.98 7.41
CA PHE A 80 -13.86 -8.07 8.32
C PHE A 80 -14.21 -7.70 9.77
N ILE A 81 -13.79 -6.50 10.22
CA ILE A 81 -14.07 -6.03 11.59
C ILE A 81 -15.57 -5.77 11.77
N PHE A 82 -16.25 -5.23 10.76
CA PHE A 82 -17.69 -5.01 10.82
C PHE A 82 -18.47 -6.31 10.99
N LYS A 83 -18.09 -7.37 10.25
CA LYS A 83 -18.79 -8.66 10.27
C LYS A 83 -18.44 -9.53 11.49
N ASN A 84 -17.18 -9.51 11.94
CA ASN A 84 -16.67 -10.43 12.95
C ASN A 84 -16.38 -9.76 14.31
N GLY A 85 -16.48 -8.44 14.38
CA GLY A 85 -16.09 -7.65 15.55
C GLY A 85 -14.58 -7.38 15.63
N PRO A 86 -14.09 -6.92 16.79
CA PRO A 86 -12.69 -6.56 17.00
C PRO A 86 -11.73 -7.71 16.63
N ALA A 87 -10.73 -7.41 15.80
CA ALA A 87 -9.84 -8.42 15.21
C ALA A 87 -8.36 -8.16 15.48
N THR A 88 -7.60 -9.22 15.72
CA THR A 88 -6.14 -9.19 15.85
C THR A 88 -5.46 -9.03 14.48
N VAL A 89 -4.18 -8.63 14.49
CA VAL A 89 -3.34 -8.61 13.29
C VAL A 89 -3.27 -9.99 12.63
N SER A 90 -3.22 -11.06 13.44
CA SER A 90 -3.10 -12.43 12.92
C SER A 90 -4.34 -12.86 12.15
N GLU A 91 -5.54 -12.55 12.67
CA GLU A 91 -6.82 -12.86 12.01
C GLU A 91 -6.95 -12.09 10.70
N LEU A 92 -6.70 -10.77 10.71
CA LEU A 92 -6.76 -9.93 9.51
C LEU A 92 -5.75 -10.39 8.45
N ARG A 93 -4.53 -10.76 8.86
CA ARG A 93 -3.50 -11.29 7.97
C ARG A 93 -3.94 -12.60 7.31
N GLN A 94 -4.54 -13.51 8.08
CA GLN A 94 -5.03 -14.79 7.57
C GLN A 94 -6.21 -14.57 6.61
N ALA A 95 -7.16 -13.72 6.98
CA ALA A 95 -8.34 -13.43 6.17
C ALA A 95 -8.02 -12.76 4.83
N LEU A 96 -7.01 -11.90 4.78
CA LEU A 96 -6.59 -11.19 3.57
C LEU A 96 -5.40 -11.84 2.86
N GLU A 97 -4.99 -13.05 3.29
CA GLU A 97 -3.87 -13.81 2.72
C GLU A 97 -2.58 -12.99 2.50
N THR A 98 -2.24 -12.16 3.49
CA THR A 98 -1.08 -11.26 3.43
C THR A 98 0.00 -11.68 4.43
N SER A 99 1.10 -10.93 4.48
CA SER A 99 2.19 -11.12 5.43
C SER A 99 2.09 -10.12 6.59
N ARG A 100 2.74 -10.44 7.73
CA ARG A 100 2.85 -9.48 8.84
C ARG A 100 3.61 -8.22 8.44
N ARG A 101 4.60 -8.36 7.55
CA ARG A 101 5.38 -7.25 6.98
C ARG A 101 4.47 -6.19 6.35
N ILE A 102 3.37 -6.60 5.72
CA ILE A 102 2.39 -5.69 5.12
C ILE A 102 1.30 -5.30 6.13
N MET A 103 0.68 -6.29 6.79
CA MET A 103 -0.52 -6.05 7.62
C MET A 103 -0.23 -5.13 8.81
N VAL A 104 0.93 -5.25 9.47
CA VAL A 104 1.27 -4.39 10.61
C VAL A 104 1.34 -2.90 10.22
N PRO A 105 2.22 -2.49 9.29
CA PRO A 105 2.30 -1.08 8.90
C PRO A 105 1.01 -0.59 8.22
N PHE A 106 0.26 -1.46 7.54
CA PHE A 106 -1.03 -1.11 6.97
C PHE A 106 -2.04 -0.73 8.05
N LEU A 107 -2.18 -1.53 9.10
CA LEU A 107 -3.08 -1.21 10.21
C LEU A 107 -2.63 0.03 10.98
N GLU A 108 -1.33 0.23 11.17
CA GLU A 108 -0.80 1.47 11.75
C GLU A 108 -1.12 2.69 10.88
N HIS A 109 -1.11 2.54 9.55
CA HIS A 109 -1.51 3.58 8.62
C HIS A 109 -3.01 3.89 8.75
N LEU A 110 -3.87 2.87 8.83
CA LEU A 110 -5.31 3.04 9.05
C LEU A 110 -5.63 3.65 10.42
N ASP A 111 -4.88 3.29 11.46
CA ASP A 111 -4.99 3.88 12.80
C ASP A 111 -4.69 5.38 12.76
N ARG A 112 -3.62 5.80 12.05
CA ARG A 112 -3.28 7.22 11.86
C ARG A 112 -4.33 7.98 11.03
N GLN A 113 -5.00 7.30 10.10
CA GLN A 113 -6.08 7.89 9.30
C GLN A 113 -7.43 7.91 10.02
N GLY A 114 -7.53 7.32 11.21
CA GLY A 114 -8.79 7.23 11.94
C GLY A 114 -9.80 6.30 11.28
N VAL A 115 -9.33 5.28 10.54
CA VAL A 115 -10.19 4.22 9.98
C VAL A 115 -10.35 3.09 11.00
N THR A 116 -9.25 2.74 11.68
CA THR A 116 -9.24 1.77 12.77
C THR A 116 -8.70 2.40 14.04
N ARG A 117 -8.90 1.71 15.17
CA ARG A 117 -8.25 2.03 16.45
C ARG A 117 -7.75 0.75 17.09
N ARG A 118 -6.53 0.79 17.62
CA ARG A 118 -5.96 -0.30 18.40
C ARG A 118 -6.47 -0.29 19.84
N ILE A 119 -7.02 -1.43 20.29
CA ILE A 119 -7.41 -1.68 21.68
C ILE A 119 -6.75 -3.01 22.10
N GLY A 120 -5.70 -2.92 22.93
CA GLY A 120 -4.86 -4.08 23.28
C GLY A 120 -4.15 -4.65 22.05
N ASP A 121 -4.40 -5.93 21.75
CA ASP A 121 -3.90 -6.65 20.58
C ASP A 121 -4.84 -6.60 19.36
N LYS A 122 -6.06 -6.08 19.54
CA LYS A 122 -7.10 -6.00 18.51
C LYS A 122 -7.22 -4.62 17.88
N ARG A 123 -7.84 -4.57 16.71
CA ARG A 123 -8.32 -3.36 16.04
C ARG A 123 -9.85 -3.35 16.03
N VAL A 124 -10.41 -2.17 16.20
CA VAL A 124 -11.83 -1.85 16.01
C VAL A 124 -11.97 -0.79 14.92
N LEU A 125 -13.17 -0.64 14.35
CA LEU A 125 -13.49 0.54 13.54
C LEU A 125 -13.53 1.78 14.46
N ALA A 126 -12.97 2.89 13.98
CA ALA A 126 -12.79 4.11 14.78
C ALA A 126 -14.08 4.92 14.96
#